data_AF-A0A2N4SFZ8-F1
#
_entry.id   AF-A0A2N4SFZ8-F1
#
_cell.length_a   1.000
_cell.length_b   1.000
_cell.length_c   1.000
_cell.angle_alpha   90.00
_cell.angle_beta   90.00
_cell.angle_gamma   90.00
#
_symmetry.space_group_name_H-M   'P 1'
#
loop_
_entity.id
_entity.type
_entity.pdbx_description
1 polymer ?
#
loop_
_entity_poly.entity_id
_entity_poly.type
_entity_poly.pdbx_seq_one_letter_code
_entity_poly.pdbx_strand_id
1 'polypeptide(L)'
;MAYLPILTLFLGSATPSGGAVYAASAGLSVIAVAGFGLGLVAAMALGLGTKTLGVSVAGLLFGLPLCLVVHTVLAGATHSSSAQRAWRNEHEEISGIAALLVADDRKQLSKVLAMRGIWSKPALACELVRLKIERYSSQLEARPAIHGAEMLLFAELSIQTSLPLEEKQALMFVVLTLLGEREVGNTQFLRKWLELWRQATSSDGTTRTIDGTWRLSEYRRDCSWGNPVAVAELAFATWKDRGIVAWLDAGFTFTPAQFREVLKVVESAEVLERAAASGVDVRAIPPRNPRMAFEPSPLALRADAWSVQLGGSGALEEMVKLATVLASLSTKEARAEACKVFAKNEISRQATLRKPNDPGASLSGIKPEISSRAKTAAALEAALCQG
;
A
#
# COMPACT_ATOMS: atom_id res chain seq x y z
N MET A 1 25.48 -49.60 16.33
CA MET A 1 25.08 -49.27 14.95
C MET A 1 23.55 -49.33 14.92
N ALA A 2 22.76 -48.29 15.16
CA ALA A 2 22.74 -46.90 14.69
C ALA A 2 22.59 -46.77 13.17
N TYR A 3 21.34 -46.80 12.67
CA TYR A 3 20.86 -45.99 11.53
C TYR A 3 19.34 -45.72 11.67
N LEU A 4 18.96 -44.55 11.15
CA LEU A 4 17.89 -43.65 11.57
C LEU A 4 16.44 -44.02 11.15
N PRO A 5 15.45 -43.35 11.78
CA PRO A 5 14.05 -43.28 11.37
C PRO A 5 13.84 -42.19 10.31
N ILE A 6 13.18 -42.51 9.20
CA ILE A 6 12.73 -41.53 8.20
C ILE A 6 11.32 -41.94 7.76
N LEU A 7 10.30 -41.58 8.54
CA LEU A 7 8.91 -41.70 8.06
C LEU A 7 7.91 -40.75 8.74
N THR A 8 8.35 -39.88 9.66
CA THR A 8 7.46 -39.00 10.43
C THR A 8 7.55 -37.51 10.08
N LEU A 9 8.25 -37.11 9.01
CA LEU A 9 8.53 -35.69 8.73
C LEU A 9 7.61 -34.99 7.69
N PHE A 10 6.54 -35.63 7.18
CA PHE A 10 5.70 -35.01 6.12
C PHE A 10 4.24 -34.71 6.49
N LEU A 11 3.87 -34.76 7.78
CA LEU A 11 2.52 -34.41 8.25
C LEU A 11 2.53 -33.12 9.08
N GLY A 12 3.03 -32.04 8.48
CA GLY A 12 2.93 -30.69 9.04
C GLY A 12 2.06 -29.81 8.16
N SER A 13 0.86 -29.46 8.65
CA SER A 13 -0.09 -28.48 8.08
C SER A 13 -0.74 -28.83 6.74
N ALA A 14 -1.75 -29.70 6.76
CA ALA A 14 -2.74 -29.80 5.67
C ALA A 14 -4.12 -29.42 6.22
N THR A 15 -4.79 -28.47 5.54
CA THR A 15 -6.20 -28.15 5.78
C THR A 15 -7.08 -29.38 5.48
N PRO A 16 -8.25 -29.53 6.14
CA PRO A 16 -8.98 -30.80 6.22
C PRO A 16 -9.48 -31.37 4.88
N SER A 17 -9.55 -30.57 3.80
CA SER A 17 -9.96 -31.04 2.48
C SER A 17 -8.80 -31.47 1.56
N GLY A 18 -7.58 -30.98 1.80
CA GLY A 18 -6.39 -31.35 1.02
C GLY A 18 -5.65 -32.58 1.55
N GLY A 19 -5.71 -32.82 2.87
CA GLY A 19 -4.96 -33.89 3.53
C GLY A 19 -5.35 -35.31 3.10
N ALA A 20 -6.63 -35.56 2.79
CA ALA A 20 -7.13 -36.90 2.45
C ALA A 20 -6.60 -37.41 1.09
N VAL A 21 -6.50 -36.52 0.09
CA VAL A 21 -5.98 -36.86 -1.25
C VAL A 21 -4.46 -37.07 -1.20
N TYR A 22 -3.76 -36.24 -0.42
CA TYR A 22 -2.33 -36.40 -0.15
C TYR A 22 -2.03 -37.71 0.60
N ALA A 23 -2.79 -38.03 1.64
CA ALA A 23 -2.62 -39.28 2.39
C ALA A 23 -2.91 -40.53 1.54
N ALA A 24 -3.94 -40.50 0.69
CA ALA A 24 -4.26 -41.62 -0.20
C ALA A 24 -3.18 -41.84 -1.28
N SER A 25 -2.65 -40.76 -1.86
CA SER A 25 -1.58 -40.83 -2.86
C SER A 25 -0.22 -41.26 -2.27
N ALA A 26 0.12 -40.76 -1.08
CA ALA A 26 1.32 -41.19 -0.35
C ALA A 26 1.22 -42.67 0.06
N GLY A 27 0.04 -43.11 0.52
CA GLY A 27 -0.23 -44.52 0.83
C GLY A 27 -0.02 -45.45 -0.36
N LEU A 28 -0.56 -45.09 -1.54
CA LEU A 28 -0.36 -45.86 -2.78
C LEU A 28 1.11 -45.91 -3.24
N SER A 29 1.85 -44.81 -3.06
CA SER A 29 3.27 -44.72 -3.39
C SER A 29 4.13 -45.63 -2.50
N VAL A 30 3.85 -45.64 -1.20
CA VAL A 30 4.54 -46.50 -0.22
C VAL A 30 4.21 -47.97 -0.45
N ILE A 31 2.95 -48.31 -0.77
CA ILE A 31 2.55 -49.69 -1.10
C ILE A 31 3.23 -50.18 -2.38
N ALA A 32 3.34 -49.33 -3.41
CA ALA A 32 4.03 -49.68 -4.64
C ALA A 32 5.54 -49.91 -4.42
N VAL A 33 6.21 -49.03 -3.68
CA VAL A 33 7.65 -49.14 -3.38
C VAL A 33 7.94 -50.33 -2.45
N ALA A 34 7.11 -50.55 -1.43
CA ALA A 34 7.24 -51.69 -0.52
C ALA A 34 6.94 -53.02 -1.23
N GLY A 35 5.93 -53.06 -2.11
CA GLY A 35 5.59 -54.23 -2.91
C GLY A 35 6.70 -54.62 -3.89
N PHE A 36 7.30 -53.64 -4.56
CA PHE A 36 8.46 -53.89 -5.45
C PHE A 36 9.72 -54.28 -4.68
N GLY A 37 9.98 -53.66 -3.52
CA GLY A 37 11.10 -54.02 -2.65
C GLY A 37 11.00 -55.45 -2.12
N LEU A 38 9.81 -55.86 -1.64
CA LEU A 38 9.55 -57.23 -1.18
C LEU A 38 9.62 -58.25 -2.33
N GLY A 39 9.14 -57.90 -3.53
CA GLY A 39 9.27 -58.75 -4.71
C GLY A 39 10.72 -58.97 -5.15
N LEU A 40 11.56 -57.94 -5.07
CA LEU A 40 12.99 -58.03 -5.40
C LEU A 40 13.75 -58.92 -4.40
N VAL A 41 13.47 -58.78 -3.10
CA VAL A 41 14.08 -59.60 -2.04
C VAL A 41 13.64 -61.07 -2.17
N ALA A 42 12.37 -61.33 -2.47
CA ALA A 42 11.87 -62.67 -2.72
C ALA A 42 12.49 -63.31 -3.98
N ALA A 43 12.67 -62.55 -5.07
CA ALA A 43 13.30 -63.03 -6.29
C ALA A 43 14.80 -63.34 -6.11
N MET A 44 15.52 -62.53 -5.32
CA MET A 44 16.92 -62.81 -4.95
C MET A 44 17.04 -64.04 -4.03
N ALA A 45 16.13 -64.20 -3.05
CA ALA A 45 16.13 -65.35 -2.15
C ALA A 45 15.84 -66.68 -2.86
N LEU A 46 15.11 -66.64 -3.99
CA LEU A 46 14.77 -67.82 -4.81
C LEU A 46 15.78 -68.11 -5.94
N GLY A 47 16.87 -67.35 -6.05
CA GLY A 47 17.94 -67.62 -7.03
C GLY A 47 17.54 -67.47 -8.49
N LEU A 48 16.46 -66.74 -8.77
CA LEU A 48 15.99 -66.50 -10.14
C LEU A 48 16.98 -65.60 -10.87
N GLY A 49 17.60 -66.14 -11.93
CA GLY A 49 18.75 -65.54 -12.61
C GLY A 49 18.56 -64.11 -13.13
N THR A 50 19.69 -63.53 -13.54
CA THR A 50 19.92 -62.13 -13.98
C THR A 50 18.85 -61.52 -14.92
N LYS A 51 18.08 -62.35 -15.64
CA LYS A 51 16.97 -61.92 -16.49
C LYS A 51 15.78 -61.33 -15.71
N THR A 52 15.50 -61.79 -14.49
CA THR A 52 14.41 -61.25 -13.65
C THR A 52 14.80 -59.96 -12.93
N LEU A 53 16.09 -59.84 -12.59
CA LEU A 53 16.71 -58.61 -12.10
C LEU A 53 16.59 -57.47 -13.13
N GLY A 54 16.79 -57.75 -14.42
CA GLY A 54 16.62 -56.76 -15.49
C GLY A 54 15.20 -56.19 -15.59
N VAL A 55 14.17 -57.03 -15.47
CA VAL A 55 12.75 -56.59 -15.50
C VAL A 55 12.40 -55.78 -14.26
N SER A 56 12.93 -56.15 -13.10
CA SER A 56 12.67 -55.45 -11.83
C SER A 56 13.36 -54.08 -11.78
N VAL A 57 14.60 -53.99 -12.29
CA VAL A 57 15.34 -52.73 -12.42
C VAL A 57 14.71 -51.83 -13.49
N ALA A 58 14.27 -52.39 -14.63
CA ALA A 58 13.52 -51.64 -15.62
C ALA A 58 12.18 -51.12 -15.05
N GLY A 59 11.45 -51.94 -14.29
CA GLY A 59 10.22 -51.54 -13.60
C GLY A 59 10.44 -50.40 -12.62
N LEU A 60 11.56 -50.40 -11.88
CA LEU A 60 11.96 -49.27 -11.02
C LEU A 60 12.37 -48.03 -11.83
N LEU A 61 13.19 -48.20 -12.86
CA LEU A 61 13.69 -47.10 -13.70
C LEU A 61 12.59 -46.40 -14.50
N PHE A 62 11.54 -47.10 -14.92
CA PHE A 62 10.41 -46.51 -15.64
C PHE A 62 9.23 -46.17 -14.72
N GLY A 63 9.00 -46.97 -13.67
CA GLY A 63 7.88 -46.78 -12.75
C GLY A 63 8.03 -45.58 -11.81
N LEU A 64 9.23 -45.34 -11.27
CA LEU A 64 9.50 -44.17 -10.41
C LEU A 64 9.28 -42.84 -11.13
N PRO A 65 9.87 -42.58 -12.31
CA PRO A 65 9.65 -41.32 -13.01
C PRO A 65 8.20 -41.18 -13.48
N LEU A 66 7.53 -42.26 -13.90
CA LEU A 66 6.11 -42.19 -14.27
C LEU A 66 5.23 -41.82 -13.08
N CYS A 67 5.48 -42.41 -11.91
CA CYS A 67 4.75 -42.08 -10.68
C CYS A 67 5.00 -40.63 -10.25
N LEU A 68 6.24 -40.14 -10.42
CA LEU A 68 6.62 -38.76 -10.11
C LEU A 68 5.98 -37.76 -11.09
N VAL A 69 5.88 -38.10 -12.37
CA VAL A 69 5.15 -37.30 -13.39
C VAL A 69 3.65 -37.29 -13.10
N VAL A 70 3.05 -38.43 -12.81
CA VAL A 70 1.63 -38.52 -12.44
C VAL A 70 1.35 -37.71 -11.16
N HIS A 71 2.22 -37.80 -10.16
CA HIS A 71 2.06 -37.05 -8.91
C HIS A 71 2.22 -35.53 -9.11
N THR A 72 3.17 -35.09 -9.93
CA THR A 72 3.35 -33.66 -10.24
C THR A 72 2.20 -33.11 -11.08
N VAL A 73 1.67 -33.87 -12.03
CA VAL A 73 0.50 -33.48 -12.84
C VAL A 73 -0.79 -33.47 -12.01
N LEU A 74 -1.05 -34.48 -11.18
CA LEU A 74 -2.23 -34.50 -10.30
C LEU A 74 -2.14 -33.47 -9.17
N ALA A 75 -0.98 -33.29 -8.54
CA ALA A 75 -0.78 -32.23 -7.56
C ALA A 75 -0.95 -30.85 -8.22
N GLY A 76 -0.37 -30.63 -9.40
CA GLY A 76 -0.54 -29.39 -10.17
C GLY A 76 -1.99 -29.11 -10.58
N ALA A 77 -2.74 -30.14 -11.00
CA ALA A 77 -4.15 -30.02 -11.40
C ALA A 77 -5.11 -29.83 -10.20
N THR A 78 -4.80 -30.45 -9.06
CA THR A 78 -5.62 -30.30 -7.84
C THR A 78 -5.35 -28.98 -7.13
N HIS A 79 -4.10 -28.51 -7.07
CA HIS A 79 -3.76 -27.18 -6.57
C HIS A 79 -4.34 -26.08 -7.45
N SER A 80 -4.22 -26.20 -8.77
CA SER A 80 -4.83 -25.21 -9.68
C SER A 80 -6.36 -25.20 -9.60
N SER A 81 -7.03 -26.36 -9.58
CA SER A 81 -8.51 -26.39 -9.54
C SER A 81 -9.13 -26.04 -8.18
N SER A 82 -8.44 -26.28 -7.07
CA SER A 82 -8.89 -25.87 -5.73
C SER A 82 -8.64 -24.38 -5.48
N ALA A 83 -7.46 -23.87 -5.87
CA ALA A 83 -7.16 -22.44 -5.83
C ALA A 83 -8.12 -21.66 -6.74
N GLN A 84 -8.40 -22.17 -7.95
CA GLN A 84 -9.33 -21.53 -8.88
C GLN A 84 -10.80 -21.60 -8.43
N ARG A 85 -11.18 -22.61 -7.65
CA ARG A 85 -12.51 -22.67 -7.00
C ARG A 85 -12.59 -21.72 -5.81
N ALA A 86 -11.57 -21.66 -4.96
CA ALA A 86 -11.50 -20.71 -3.86
C ALA A 86 -11.55 -19.26 -4.39
N TRP A 87 -10.75 -18.96 -5.41
CA TRP A 87 -10.75 -17.68 -6.11
C TRP A 87 -12.13 -17.35 -6.70
N ARG A 88 -12.77 -18.27 -7.43
CA ARG A 88 -14.12 -18.04 -7.99
C ARG A 88 -15.17 -17.75 -6.92
N ASN A 89 -15.20 -18.54 -5.84
CA ASN A 89 -16.16 -18.35 -4.75
C ASN A 89 -15.96 -16.99 -4.06
N GLU A 90 -14.71 -16.62 -3.79
CA GLU A 90 -14.36 -15.32 -3.23
C GLU A 90 -14.77 -14.18 -4.18
N HIS A 91 -14.57 -14.37 -5.49
CA HIS A 91 -14.94 -13.38 -6.50
C HIS A 91 -16.46 -13.21 -6.64
N GLU A 92 -17.24 -14.29 -6.65
CA GLU A 92 -18.71 -14.22 -6.68
C GLU A 92 -19.27 -13.52 -5.43
N GLU A 93 -18.70 -13.82 -4.27
CA GLU A 93 -19.07 -13.20 -3.00
C GLU A 93 -18.84 -11.68 -3.01
N ILE A 94 -17.64 -11.27 -3.44
CA ILE A 94 -17.25 -9.88 -3.59
C ILE A 94 -18.15 -9.14 -4.61
N SER A 95 -18.48 -9.80 -5.73
CA SER A 95 -19.36 -9.24 -6.77
C SER A 95 -20.78 -8.98 -6.25
N GLY A 96 -21.32 -9.90 -5.44
CA GLY A 96 -22.64 -9.75 -4.84
C GLY A 96 -22.72 -8.57 -3.88
N ILE A 97 -21.67 -8.36 -3.08
CA ILE A 97 -21.58 -7.21 -2.17
C ILE A 97 -21.44 -5.90 -2.95
N ALA A 98 -20.63 -5.88 -4.01
CA ALA A 98 -20.50 -4.71 -4.89
C ALA A 98 -21.84 -4.31 -5.53
N ALA A 99 -22.63 -5.28 -5.98
CA ALA A 99 -23.97 -5.03 -6.51
C ALA A 99 -24.92 -4.44 -5.45
N LEU A 100 -24.87 -4.94 -4.22
CA LEU A 100 -25.67 -4.41 -3.10
C LEU A 100 -25.26 -3.00 -2.68
N LEU A 101 -23.97 -2.68 -2.75
CA LEU A 101 -23.44 -1.34 -2.52
C LEU A 101 -23.95 -0.35 -3.57
N VAL A 102 -23.86 -0.71 -4.85
CA VAL A 102 -24.37 0.14 -5.96
C VAL A 102 -25.88 0.31 -5.91
N ALA A 103 -26.62 -0.72 -5.45
CA ALA A 103 -28.06 -0.62 -5.27
C ALA A 103 -28.48 0.18 -4.02
N ASP A 104 -27.55 0.59 -3.15
CA ASP A 104 -27.80 1.18 -1.82
C ASP A 104 -28.81 0.37 -0.97
N ASP A 105 -28.82 -0.96 -1.12
CA ASP A 105 -29.67 -1.83 -0.30
C ASP A 105 -29.02 -2.08 1.06
N ARG A 106 -29.06 -1.05 1.91
CA ARG A 106 -28.41 -1.04 3.24
C ARG A 106 -28.84 -2.22 4.12
N LYS A 107 -30.10 -2.63 4.02
CA LYS A 107 -30.67 -3.71 4.84
C LYS A 107 -30.14 -5.07 4.40
N GLN A 108 -30.13 -5.34 3.10
CA GLN A 108 -29.58 -6.59 2.58
C GLN A 108 -28.06 -6.63 2.69
N LEU A 109 -27.39 -5.49 2.45
CA LEU A 109 -25.94 -5.35 2.58
C LEU A 109 -25.48 -5.61 4.01
N SER A 110 -26.06 -4.95 5.01
CA SER A 110 -25.72 -5.20 6.43
C SER A 110 -25.95 -6.66 6.83
N LYS A 111 -27.05 -7.27 6.37
CA LYS A 111 -27.35 -8.69 6.59
C LYS A 111 -26.28 -9.60 5.97
N VAL A 112 -25.89 -9.36 4.71
CA VAL A 112 -24.86 -10.14 4.01
C VAL A 112 -23.51 -9.98 4.69
N LEU A 113 -23.11 -8.74 5.03
CA LEU A 113 -21.85 -8.45 5.71
C LEU A 113 -21.79 -9.12 7.11
N ALA A 114 -22.90 -9.14 7.84
CA ALA A 114 -23.01 -9.82 9.13
C ALA A 114 -22.98 -11.35 9.01
N MET A 115 -23.80 -11.95 8.14
CA MET A 115 -23.87 -13.41 7.95
C MET A 115 -22.52 -14.00 7.50
N ARG A 116 -21.79 -13.26 6.67
CA ARG A 116 -20.50 -13.71 6.12
C ARG A 116 -19.31 -13.44 7.05
N GLY A 117 -19.55 -12.79 8.19
CA GLY A 117 -18.47 -12.40 9.11
C GLY A 117 -17.47 -11.47 8.44
N ILE A 118 -17.92 -10.64 7.50
CA ILE A 118 -17.05 -9.74 6.72
C ILE A 118 -16.50 -8.65 7.61
N TRP A 119 -17.31 -8.21 8.57
CA TRP A 119 -16.86 -7.33 9.62
C TRP A 119 -15.69 -7.94 10.40
N SER A 120 -15.78 -9.20 10.80
CA SER A 120 -14.68 -9.96 11.43
C SER A 120 -13.56 -10.38 10.47
N LYS A 121 -13.61 -9.96 9.19
CA LYS A 121 -12.61 -10.27 8.15
C LYS A 121 -12.25 -9.00 7.37
N PRO A 122 -11.44 -8.09 7.94
CA PRO A 122 -10.91 -6.91 7.26
C PRO A 122 -10.21 -7.24 5.92
N ALA A 123 -9.73 -8.48 5.79
CA ALA A 123 -9.34 -9.18 4.57
C ALA A 123 -10.30 -8.95 3.38
N LEU A 124 -11.58 -9.27 3.57
CA LEU A 124 -12.57 -9.19 2.50
C LEU A 124 -12.98 -7.73 2.25
N ALA A 125 -12.89 -6.85 3.25
CA ALA A 125 -13.01 -5.42 3.04
C ALA A 125 -11.89 -4.89 2.13
N CYS A 126 -10.64 -5.29 2.36
CA CYS A 126 -9.52 -4.99 1.45
C CYS A 126 -9.71 -5.60 0.06
N GLU A 127 -10.28 -6.81 -0.07
CA GLU A 127 -10.55 -7.45 -1.38
C GLU A 127 -11.74 -6.84 -2.14
N LEU A 128 -12.83 -6.47 -1.44
CA LEU A 128 -13.93 -5.65 -1.98
C LEU A 128 -13.42 -4.34 -2.55
N VAL A 129 -12.41 -3.79 -1.88
CA VAL A 129 -11.72 -2.55 -2.20
C VAL A 129 -10.69 -2.77 -3.34
N ARG A 130 -10.00 -3.92 -3.38
CA ARG A 130 -9.02 -4.33 -4.39
C ARG A 130 -9.60 -4.82 -5.71
N LEU A 131 -10.92 -4.82 -5.90
CA LEU A 131 -11.61 -5.09 -7.17
C LEU A 131 -11.16 -4.23 -8.38
N LYS A 132 -10.11 -3.41 -8.23
CA LYS A 132 -9.43 -2.67 -9.29
C LYS A 132 -8.45 -3.48 -10.16
N ILE A 133 -8.20 -4.76 -9.90
CA ILE A 133 -7.15 -5.48 -10.64
C ILE A 133 -7.82 -6.75 -11.21
N GLU A 134 -8.41 -6.75 -12.41
CA GLU A 134 -7.64 -6.77 -13.64
C GLU A 134 -8.55 -6.64 -14.88
N ARG A 135 -8.22 -5.69 -15.75
CA ARG A 135 -8.60 -5.65 -17.17
C ARG A 135 -7.88 -6.75 -17.98
N TYR A 136 -7.58 -7.91 -17.37
CA TYR A 136 -6.77 -9.00 -17.95
C TYR A 136 -7.56 -10.24 -18.34
N SER A 137 -8.89 -10.22 -18.22
CA SER A 137 -9.70 -11.16 -18.99
C SER A 137 -10.76 -10.40 -19.76
N SER A 138 -10.70 -10.52 -21.08
CA SER A 138 -11.76 -10.17 -22.04
C SER A 138 -13.06 -10.96 -21.81
N GLN A 139 -13.24 -11.59 -20.65
CA GLN A 139 -14.39 -12.42 -20.29
C GLN A 139 -15.19 -11.88 -19.09
N LEU A 140 -14.79 -10.75 -18.48
CA LEU A 140 -15.48 -10.15 -17.33
C LEU A 140 -15.88 -8.69 -17.61
N GLU A 141 -16.63 -8.46 -18.68
CA GLU A 141 -17.00 -7.12 -19.18
C GLU A 141 -18.16 -6.39 -18.45
N ALA A 142 -18.74 -6.94 -17.39
CA ALA A 142 -19.94 -6.34 -16.78
C ALA A 142 -19.92 -6.34 -15.24
N ARG A 143 -18.86 -5.82 -14.61
CA ARG A 143 -18.85 -5.64 -13.15
C ARG A 143 -19.26 -4.22 -12.75
N PRO A 144 -20.07 -4.05 -11.68
CA PRO A 144 -20.39 -2.74 -11.15
C PRO A 144 -19.11 -2.07 -10.64
N ALA A 145 -18.79 -0.90 -11.18
CA ALA A 145 -17.70 -0.08 -10.66
C ALA A 145 -18.13 0.51 -9.31
N ILE A 146 -17.40 0.18 -8.24
CA ILE A 146 -17.59 0.82 -6.93
C ILE A 146 -16.96 2.23 -7.00
N HIS A 147 -17.74 3.29 -6.83
CA HIS A 147 -17.27 4.68 -6.81
C HIS A 147 -17.09 5.18 -5.37
N GLY A 148 -16.62 6.43 -5.21
CA GLY A 148 -16.36 6.98 -3.88
C GLY A 148 -17.58 6.99 -2.94
N ALA A 149 -18.80 7.09 -3.48
CA ALA A 149 -20.02 7.13 -2.68
C ALA A 149 -20.31 5.77 -2.02
N GLU A 150 -20.16 4.69 -2.78
CA GLU A 150 -20.33 3.33 -2.28
C GLU A 150 -19.25 2.97 -1.24
N MET A 151 -18.03 3.49 -1.40
CA MET A 151 -16.96 3.30 -0.41
C MET A 151 -17.26 4.00 0.92
N LEU A 152 -17.83 5.20 0.87
CA LEU A 152 -18.27 5.92 2.06
C LEU A 152 -19.49 5.26 2.71
N LEU A 153 -20.41 4.69 1.93
CA LEU A 153 -21.52 3.89 2.44
C LEU A 153 -21.02 2.65 3.18
N PHE A 154 -20.04 1.95 2.61
CA PHE A 154 -19.40 0.81 3.26
C PHE A 154 -18.73 1.21 4.59
N ALA A 155 -18.01 2.34 4.61
CA ALA A 155 -17.44 2.91 5.83
C ALA A 155 -18.52 3.25 6.87
N GLU A 156 -19.61 3.90 6.47
CA GLU A 156 -20.74 4.25 7.34
C GLU A 156 -21.35 3.01 8.01
N LEU A 157 -21.60 1.95 7.23
CA LEU A 157 -22.14 0.69 7.76
C LEU A 157 -21.16 0.02 8.74
N SER A 158 -19.85 0.13 8.51
CA SER A 158 -18.85 -0.47 9.40
C SER A 158 -18.85 0.14 10.80
N ILE A 159 -19.14 1.44 10.91
CA ILE A 159 -19.15 2.16 12.19
C ILE A 159 -20.26 1.64 13.08
N GLN A 160 -21.40 1.26 12.50
CA GLN A 160 -22.58 0.75 13.20
C GLN A 160 -22.42 -0.68 13.75
N THR A 161 -21.30 -1.34 13.44
CA THR A 161 -21.02 -2.71 13.88
C THR A 161 -20.35 -2.75 15.26
N SER A 162 -20.32 -3.94 15.86
CA SER A 162 -19.60 -4.22 17.11
C SER A 162 -18.09 -4.44 16.91
N LEU A 163 -17.51 -3.98 15.80
CA LEU A 163 -16.08 -4.16 15.54
C LEU A 163 -15.20 -3.45 16.58
N PRO A 164 -14.04 -4.02 16.92
CA PRO A 164 -13.02 -3.31 17.70
C PRO A 164 -12.60 -2.00 17.01
N LEU A 165 -12.21 -1.01 17.82
CA LEU A 165 -11.78 0.31 17.34
C LEU A 165 -10.64 0.22 16.31
N GLU A 166 -9.64 -0.62 16.57
CA GLU A 166 -8.49 -0.80 15.68
C GLU A 166 -8.90 -1.31 14.30
N GLU A 167 -9.89 -2.20 14.23
CA GLU A 167 -10.42 -2.74 12.97
C GLU A 167 -11.22 -1.68 12.21
N LYS A 168 -12.02 -0.86 12.91
CA LYS A 168 -12.72 0.29 12.30
C LYS A 168 -11.73 1.30 11.72
N GLN A 169 -10.66 1.64 12.46
CA GLN A 169 -9.61 2.56 12.01
C GLN A 169 -8.84 2.02 10.80
N ALA A 170 -8.51 0.73 10.80
CA ALA A 170 -7.85 0.10 9.66
C ALA A 170 -8.73 0.10 8.41
N LEU A 171 -10.02 -0.20 8.56
CA LEU A 171 -10.98 -0.15 7.45
C LEU A 171 -11.14 1.27 6.90
N MET A 172 -11.20 2.28 7.78
CA MET A 172 -11.23 3.68 7.36
C MET A 172 -9.96 4.07 6.58
N PHE A 173 -8.78 3.61 6.99
CA PHE A 173 -7.56 3.86 6.23
C PHE A 173 -7.62 3.24 4.82
N VAL A 174 -8.13 2.01 4.70
CA VAL A 174 -8.34 1.34 3.40
C VAL A 174 -9.29 2.14 2.51
N VAL A 175 -10.40 2.64 3.07
CA VAL A 175 -11.35 3.50 2.35
C VAL A 175 -10.67 4.78 1.88
N LEU A 176 -9.84 5.42 2.71
CA LEU A 176 -9.12 6.64 2.31
C LEU A 176 -8.18 6.38 1.14
N THR A 177 -7.41 5.29 1.18
CA THR A 177 -6.48 4.89 0.10
C THR A 177 -7.19 4.83 -1.24
N LEU A 178 -8.36 4.22 -1.27
CA LEU A 178 -9.13 4.14 -2.50
C LEU A 178 -9.75 5.45 -2.95
N LEU A 179 -10.29 6.24 -2.01
CA LEU A 179 -10.77 7.59 -2.34
C LEU A 179 -9.62 8.40 -2.94
N GLY A 180 -8.41 8.23 -2.42
CA GLY A 180 -7.19 8.84 -2.95
C GLY A 180 -6.87 8.43 -4.39
N GLU A 181 -7.10 7.17 -4.74
CA GLU A 181 -6.86 6.67 -6.09
C GLU A 181 -7.94 7.05 -7.12
N ARG A 182 -9.19 7.24 -6.70
CA ARG A 182 -10.34 7.39 -7.62
C ARG A 182 -10.93 8.79 -7.66
N GLU A 183 -10.89 9.51 -6.55
CA GLU A 183 -11.58 10.80 -6.36
C GLU A 183 -10.58 11.95 -6.21
N VAL A 184 -9.52 11.93 -7.03
CA VAL A 184 -8.47 12.95 -7.04
C VAL A 184 -9.10 14.33 -7.30
N GLY A 185 -8.86 15.27 -6.39
CA GLY A 185 -9.31 16.66 -6.53
C GLY A 185 -10.73 16.94 -6.03
N ASN A 186 -11.54 15.93 -5.70
CA ASN A 186 -12.86 16.11 -5.07
C ASN A 186 -12.77 15.98 -3.54
N THR A 187 -12.68 17.12 -2.85
CA THR A 187 -12.53 17.16 -1.40
C THR A 187 -13.81 16.87 -0.61
N GLN A 188 -14.97 16.75 -1.25
CA GLN A 188 -16.20 16.37 -0.55
C GLN A 188 -16.09 14.95 0.02
N PHE A 189 -15.43 14.04 -0.72
CA PHE A 189 -15.17 12.68 -0.24
C PHE A 189 -14.25 12.66 0.97
N LEU A 190 -13.19 13.47 0.97
CA LEU A 190 -12.30 13.61 2.13
C LEU A 190 -13.04 14.19 3.34
N ARG A 191 -13.87 15.23 3.16
CA ARG A 191 -14.67 15.80 4.26
C ARG A 191 -15.60 14.76 4.87
N LYS A 192 -16.30 14.01 4.01
CA LYS A 192 -17.20 12.95 4.48
C LYS A 192 -16.44 11.83 5.19
N TRP A 193 -15.28 11.45 4.67
CA TRP A 193 -14.41 10.48 5.32
C TRP A 193 -13.96 10.94 6.72
N LEU A 194 -13.58 12.21 6.88
CA LEU A 194 -13.18 12.80 8.17
C LEU A 194 -14.32 12.80 9.20
N GLU A 195 -15.56 13.07 8.76
CA GLU A 195 -16.76 12.92 9.62
C GLU A 195 -16.92 11.49 10.11
N LEU A 196 -16.82 10.52 9.19
CA LEU A 196 -16.95 9.10 9.51
C LEU A 196 -15.80 8.62 10.42
N TRP A 197 -14.58 9.13 10.24
CA TRP A 197 -13.45 8.80 11.11
C TRP A 197 -13.73 9.20 12.57
N ARG A 198 -14.26 10.40 12.77
CA ARG A 198 -14.64 10.88 14.10
C ARG A 198 -15.71 9.99 14.73
N GLN A 199 -16.75 9.63 13.98
CA GLN A 199 -17.80 8.74 14.45
C GLN A 199 -17.27 7.34 14.79
N ALA A 200 -16.29 6.85 14.03
CA ALA A 200 -15.64 5.57 14.27
C ALA A 200 -14.78 5.56 15.55
N THR A 201 -14.22 6.70 15.93
CA THR A 201 -13.18 6.80 16.97
C THR A 201 -13.64 7.41 18.28
N SER A 202 -14.79 8.07 18.32
CA SER A 202 -15.31 8.72 19.52
C SER A 202 -16.84 8.70 19.51
N SER A 203 -17.43 8.17 20.59
CA SER A 203 -18.88 8.12 20.77
C SER A 203 -19.50 9.50 21.02
N ASP A 204 -18.69 10.47 21.47
CA ASP A 204 -19.04 11.86 21.76
C ASP A 204 -18.59 12.86 20.66
N GLY A 205 -17.92 12.37 19.61
CA GLY A 205 -17.41 13.16 18.49
C GLY A 205 -16.27 14.14 18.83
N THR A 206 -15.57 13.97 19.95
CA THR A 206 -14.55 14.93 20.43
C THR A 206 -13.16 14.71 19.84
N THR A 207 -12.92 13.62 19.09
CA THR A 207 -11.62 13.36 18.45
C THR A 207 -11.23 14.48 17.48
N ARG A 208 -10.11 15.16 17.80
CA ARG A 208 -9.51 16.22 16.99
C ARG A 208 -8.18 15.82 16.36
N THR A 209 -7.60 14.70 16.75
CA THR A 209 -6.35 14.19 16.18
C THR A 209 -6.57 12.80 15.62
N ILE A 210 -5.82 12.47 14.56
CA ILE A 210 -5.68 11.10 14.10
C ILE A 210 -4.39 10.59 14.72
N ASP A 211 -4.49 9.66 15.66
CA ASP A 211 -3.37 9.14 16.47
C ASP A 211 -3.46 7.61 16.65
N GLY A 212 -2.33 6.99 17.02
CA GLY A 212 -2.22 5.53 17.25
C GLY A 212 -1.82 4.76 15.99
N THR A 213 -1.06 3.66 16.14
CA THR A 213 -0.77 2.78 14.99
C THR A 213 -1.74 1.61 15.05
N TRP A 214 -2.50 1.40 13.99
CA TRP A 214 -3.46 0.30 13.92
C TRP A 214 -2.94 -0.78 12.98
N ARG A 215 -3.00 -2.02 13.45
CA ARG A 215 -2.58 -3.19 12.70
C ARG A 215 -3.78 -4.07 12.42
N LEU A 216 -3.90 -4.52 11.18
CA LEU A 216 -4.68 -5.72 10.91
C LEU A 216 -3.80 -6.90 11.30
N SER A 217 -4.13 -7.54 12.43
CA SER A 217 -3.31 -8.53 13.13
C SER A 217 -2.90 -9.76 12.30
N GLU A 218 -3.47 -9.96 11.10
CA GLU A 218 -3.33 -11.22 10.37
C GLU A 218 -2.89 -11.11 8.89
N TYR A 219 -2.52 -9.94 8.36
CA TYR A 219 -2.35 -9.81 6.88
C TYR A 219 -0.93 -9.61 6.33
N ARG A 220 -0.65 -10.32 5.22
CA ARG A 220 0.50 -10.14 4.32
C ARG A 220 0.07 -9.32 3.09
N ARG A 221 0.84 -8.26 2.80
CA ARG A 221 0.82 -7.37 1.60
C ARG A 221 -0.29 -6.29 1.58
N ASP A 222 0.17 -5.05 1.46
CA ASP A 222 -0.46 -3.77 1.04
C ASP A 222 -1.66 -3.20 1.81
N CYS A 223 -2.45 -4.00 2.54
CA CYS A 223 -3.56 -3.51 3.37
C CYS A 223 -3.31 -3.63 4.88
N SER A 224 -2.16 -4.14 5.30
CA SER A 224 -1.95 -4.62 6.67
C SER A 224 -1.59 -3.54 7.69
N TRP A 225 -1.27 -2.32 7.23
CA TRP A 225 -0.74 -1.26 8.09
C TRP A 225 -1.23 0.11 7.66
N GLY A 226 -1.93 0.79 8.56
CA GLY A 226 -2.12 2.23 8.52
C GLY A 226 -1.45 2.86 9.74
N ASN A 227 -0.86 4.03 9.55
CA ASN A 227 -0.41 4.84 10.67
C ASN A 227 -0.89 6.29 10.44
N PRO A 228 -0.90 7.13 11.49
CA PRO A 228 -1.47 8.47 11.39
C PRO A 228 -0.73 9.39 10.43
N VAL A 229 0.56 9.15 10.21
CA VAL A 229 1.37 9.90 9.25
C VAL A 229 1.02 9.47 7.83
N ALA A 230 0.81 8.18 7.58
CA ALA A 230 0.39 7.67 6.27
C ALA A 230 -1.00 8.19 5.85
N VAL A 231 -1.91 8.38 6.80
CA VAL A 231 -3.23 9.00 6.56
C VAL A 231 -3.05 10.44 6.08
N ALA A 232 -2.25 11.22 6.80
CA ALA A 232 -1.94 12.60 6.45
C ALA A 232 -1.19 12.70 5.12
N GLU A 233 -0.17 11.87 4.92
CA GLU A 233 0.59 11.78 3.67
C GLU A 233 -0.33 11.53 2.48
N LEU A 234 -1.21 10.52 2.57
CA LEU A 234 -2.17 10.20 1.52
C LEU A 234 -3.17 11.34 1.27
N ALA A 235 -3.74 11.91 2.32
CA ALA A 235 -4.71 13.00 2.20
C ALA A 235 -4.08 14.24 1.55
N PHE A 236 -2.90 14.64 2.00
CA PHE A 236 -2.27 15.87 1.51
C PHE A 236 -1.58 15.66 0.16
N ALA A 237 -1.01 14.48 -0.13
CA ALA A 237 -0.47 14.19 -1.46
C ALA A 237 -1.57 14.14 -2.54
N THR A 238 -2.75 13.63 -2.20
CA THR A 238 -3.86 13.50 -3.15
C THR A 238 -4.58 14.83 -3.40
N TRP A 239 -4.97 15.54 -2.32
CA TRP A 239 -5.83 16.73 -2.42
C TRP A 239 -5.09 18.05 -2.16
N LYS A 240 -3.79 18.01 -1.85
CA LYS A 240 -2.90 19.17 -1.63
C LYS A 240 -3.50 20.19 -0.66
N ASP A 241 -3.40 21.47 -0.97
CA ASP A 241 -3.97 22.59 -0.21
C ASP A 241 -5.45 22.40 0.12
N ARG A 242 -6.25 21.88 -0.83
CA ARG A 242 -7.67 21.64 -0.57
C ARG A 242 -7.87 20.53 0.47
N GLY A 243 -6.98 19.54 0.49
CA GLY A 243 -6.94 18.49 1.50
C GLY A 243 -6.60 19.03 2.89
N ILE A 244 -5.58 19.88 2.97
CA ILE A 244 -5.17 20.56 4.22
C ILE A 244 -6.30 21.44 4.76
N VAL A 245 -6.94 22.23 3.89
CA VAL A 245 -8.09 23.06 4.25
C VAL A 245 -9.27 22.21 4.72
N ALA A 246 -9.60 21.11 4.02
CA ALA A 246 -10.68 20.21 4.44
C ALA A 246 -10.42 19.57 5.81
N TRP A 247 -9.16 19.21 6.10
CA TRP A 247 -8.73 18.68 7.40
C TRP A 247 -8.97 19.69 8.53
N LEU A 248 -8.54 20.94 8.32
CA LEU A 248 -8.70 22.03 9.27
C LEU A 248 -10.16 22.46 9.44
N ASP A 249 -10.92 22.57 8.35
CA ASP A 249 -12.36 22.88 8.37
C ASP A 249 -13.16 21.82 9.12
N ALA A 250 -12.74 20.55 9.01
CA ALA A 250 -13.33 19.47 9.78
C ALA A 250 -12.98 19.56 11.27
N GLY A 251 -12.09 20.46 11.70
CA GLY A 251 -11.70 20.67 13.10
C GLY A 251 -10.59 19.73 13.59
N PHE A 252 -9.89 19.06 12.67
CA PHE A 252 -8.74 18.23 13.02
C PHE A 252 -7.47 19.10 13.17
N THR A 253 -6.65 18.77 14.16
CA THR A 253 -5.32 19.33 14.35
C THR A 253 -4.26 18.38 13.80
N PHE A 254 -3.02 18.86 13.71
CA PHE A 254 -1.89 18.06 13.26
C PHE A 254 -1.00 17.70 14.45
N THR A 255 -0.45 16.48 14.44
CA THR A 255 0.77 16.17 15.19
C THR A 255 1.99 16.74 14.46
N PRO A 256 3.15 16.91 15.14
CA PRO A 256 4.39 17.34 14.46
C PRO A 256 4.79 16.46 13.28
N ALA A 257 4.50 15.15 13.35
CA ALA A 257 4.79 14.20 12.28
C ALA A 257 3.86 14.40 11.07
N GLN A 258 2.56 14.67 11.29
CA GLN A 258 1.60 14.98 10.22
C GLN A 258 1.85 16.35 9.60
N PHE A 259 2.27 17.33 10.40
CA PHE A 259 2.62 18.66 9.89
C PHE A 259 3.82 18.61 8.94
N ARG A 260 4.75 17.68 9.13
CA ARG A 260 5.81 17.42 8.15
C ARG A 260 5.24 17.06 6.77
N GLU A 261 4.15 16.30 6.72
CA GLU A 261 3.48 15.94 5.46
C GLU A 261 2.81 17.16 4.81
N VAL A 262 2.23 18.07 5.61
CA VAL A 262 1.75 19.38 5.13
C VAL A 262 2.88 20.15 4.45
N LEU A 263 4.05 20.24 5.10
CA LEU A 263 5.20 20.99 4.58
C LEU A 263 5.76 20.45 3.26
N LYS A 264 5.56 19.16 2.95
CA LYS A 264 6.01 18.58 1.68
C LYS A 264 5.18 19.05 0.49
N VAL A 265 3.88 19.27 0.69
CA VAL A 265 2.90 19.39 -0.40
C VAL A 265 2.16 20.73 -0.44
N VAL A 266 2.24 21.57 0.58
CA VAL A 266 1.56 22.88 0.64
C VAL A 266 2.05 23.79 -0.49
N GLU A 267 1.10 24.36 -1.25
CA GLU A 267 1.38 25.19 -2.43
C GLU A 267 1.12 26.67 -2.17
N SER A 268 0.20 27.02 -1.25
CA SER A 268 -0.17 28.40 -0.92
C SER A 268 0.31 28.86 0.45
N ALA A 269 0.76 30.12 0.51
CA ALA A 269 1.19 30.78 1.75
C ALA A 269 0.05 30.89 2.77
N GLU A 270 -1.16 31.22 2.33
CA GLU A 270 -2.35 31.34 3.20
C GLU A 270 -2.68 30.02 3.88
N VAL A 271 -2.58 28.91 3.14
CA VAL A 271 -2.86 27.57 3.66
C VAL A 271 -1.79 27.17 4.68
N LEU A 272 -0.52 27.51 4.45
CA LEU A 272 0.55 27.27 5.42
C LEU A 272 0.36 28.08 6.70
N GLU A 273 0.01 29.36 6.62
CA GLU A 273 -0.28 30.20 7.79
C GLU A 273 -1.45 29.63 8.59
N ARG A 274 -2.51 29.24 7.90
CA ARG A 274 -3.69 28.64 8.52
C ARG A 274 -3.36 27.31 9.20
N ALA A 275 -2.53 26.48 8.57
CA ALA A 275 -2.06 25.23 9.17
C ALA A 275 -1.18 25.50 10.40
N ALA A 276 -0.25 26.44 10.33
CA ALA A 276 0.62 26.79 11.46
C ALA A 276 -0.18 27.35 12.65
N ALA A 277 -1.26 28.10 12.38
CA ALA A 277 -2.17 28.59 13.40
C ALA A 277 -2.97 27.49 14.12
N SER A 278 -2.96 26.24 13.64
CA SER A 278 -3.65 25.11 14.27
C SER A 278 -2.96 24.60 15.55
N GLY A 279 -1.90 25.27 16.02
CA GLY A 279 -1.25 24.99 17.30
C GLY A 279 -0.03 24.06 17.23
N VAL A 280 0.49 23.76 16.03
CA VAL A 280 1.76 23.03 15.90
C VAL A 280 2.93 23.99 15.96
N ASP A 281 3.86 23.74 16.88
CA ASP A 281 5.14 24.44 16.87
C ASP A 281 6.03 23.87 15.76
N VAL A 282 6.06 24.60 14.63
CA VAL A 282 6.88 24.26 13.45
C VAL A 282 8.37 24.17 13.80
N ARG A 283 8.82 24.94 14.80
CA ARG A 283 10.23 24.97 15.24
C ARG A 283 10.61 23.70 16.01
N ALA A 284 9.62 23.02 16.58
CA ALA A 284 9.80 21.79 17.35
C ALA A 284 9.63 20.52 16.50
N ILE A 285 9.40 20.63 15.18
CA ILE A 285 9.25 19.45 14.32
C ILE A 285 10.62 18.78 14.15
N PRO A 286 10.83 17.57 14.71
CA PRO A 286 12.12 16.89 14.61
C PRO A 286 12.39 16.42 13.18
N PRO A 287 13.61 16.02 12.81
CA PRO A 287 13.85 15.22 11.60
C PRO A 287 13.08 13.87 11.66
N ARG A 288 12.84 13.20 10.52
CA ARG A 288 12.00 11.97 10.44
C ARG A 288 12.66 10.82 11.20
N ASN A 289 13.98 10.79 11.22
CA ASN A 289 14.82 9.82 11.89
C ASN A 289 15.89 10.54 12.71
N PRO A 290 15.67 10.75 14.02
CA PRO A 290 16.62 11.45 14.88
C PRO A 290 17.96 10.70 15.06
N ARG A 291 18.06 9.43 14.63
CA ARG A 291 19.32 8.66 14.63
C ARG A 291 20.17 8.89 13.37
N MET A 292 19.60 9.46 12.32
CA MET A 292 20.35 9.91 11.16
C MET A 292 20.70 11.38 11.37
N ALA A 293 21.95 11.64 11.78
CA ALA A 293 22.47 12.98 12.07
C ALA A 293 22.45 13.98 10.88
N PHE A 294 21.94 13.56 9.72
CA PHE A 294 21.98 14.31 8.46
C PHE A 294 20.62 14.42 7.77
N GLU A 295 19.52 14.04 8.43
CA GLU A 295 18.23 14.23 7.78
C GLU A 295 17.87 15.72 7.74
N PRO A 296 17.61 16.28 6.55
CA PRO A 296 17.40 17.72 6.42
C PRO A 296 16.19 18.16 7.22
N SER A 297 16.23 19.38 7.77
CA SER A 297 15.04 19.99 8.35
C SER A 297 13.86 19.99 7.34
N PRO A 298 12.60 19.98 7.80
CA PRO A 298 11.44 20.10 6.91
C PRO A 298 11.53 21.30 5.96
N LEU A 299 12.11 22.42 6.41
CA LEU A 299 12.39 23.60 5.60
C LEU A 299 13.41 23.30 4.49
N ALA A 300 14.49 22.58 4.80
CA ALA A 300 15.50 22.19 3.81
C ALA A 300 14.95 21.22 2.76
N LEU A 301 14.08 20.28 3.14
CA LEU A 301 13.38 19.39 2.19
C LEU A 301 12.46 20.19 1.25
N ARG A 302 11.74 21.18 1.78
CA ARG A 302 10.86 22.02 0.96
C ARG A 302 11.65 22.93 0.03
N ALA A 303 12.76 23.49 0.50
CA ALA A 303 13.66 24.29 -0.33
C ALA A 303 14.23 23.49 -1.50
N ASP A 304 14.61 22.22 -1.30
CA ASP A 304 15.01 21.34 -2.40
C ASP A 304 13.87 21.11 -3.41
N ALA A 305 12.65 20.86 -2.92
CA ALA A 305 11.48 20.69 -3.78
C ALA A 305 11.18 21.95 -4.63
N TRP A 306 11.32 23.16 -4.08
CA TRP A 306 11.18 24.38 -4.85
C TRP A 306 12.24 24.51 -5.94
N SER A 307 13.50 24.16 -5.67
CA SER A 307 14.54 24.13 -6.70
C SER A 307 14.18 23.23 -7.89
N VAL A 308 13.43 22.15 -7.67
CA VAL A 308 12.85 21.33 -8.75
C VAL A 308 11.77 22.12 -9.53
N GLN A 309 10.85 22.77 -8.83
CA GLN A 309 9.66 23.42 -9.41
C GLN A 309 9.94 24.71 -10.18
N LEU A 310 11.10 25.35 -9.97
CA LEU A 310 11.54 26.55 -10.69
C LEU A 310 11.62 26.39 -12.22
N GLY A 311 11.61 25.16 -12.73
CA GLY A 311 11.68 24.88 -14.16
C GLY A 311 10.35 24.93 -14.93
N GLY A 312 9.21 25.23 -14.29
CA GLY A 312 7.91 24.97 -14.94
C GLY A 312 6.71 25.86 -14.62
N SER A 313 6.81 26.96 -13.86
CA SER A 313 5.59 27.74 -13.54
C SER A 313 5.78 29.26 -13.40
N GLY A 314 4.75 30.00 -13.80
CA GLY A 314 4.59 31.45 -13.57
C GLY A 314 4.15 31.81 -12.14
N ALA A 315 4.42 30.97 -11.15
CA ALA A 315 3.98 31.12 -9.77
C ALA A 315 5.09 31.64 -8.83
N LEU A 316 6.03 32.43 -9.34
CA LEU A 316 7.14 32.99 -8.56
C LEU A 316 6.66 33.74 -7.31
N GLU A 317 5.64 34.58 -7.46
CA GLU A 317 5.12 35.39 -6.36
C GLU A 317 4.63 34.53 -5.20
N GLU A 318 3.92 33.43 -5.51
CA GLU A 318 3.40 32.52 -4.49
C GLU A 318 4.52 31.71 -3.84
N MET A 319 5.52 31.26 -4.60
CA MET A 319 6.70 30.56 -4.05
C MET A 319 7.49 31.47 -3.09
N VAL A 320 7.67 32.74 -3.43
CA VAL A 320 8.34 33.72 -2.56
C VAL A 320 7.53 33.96 -1.30
N LYS A 321 6.22 34.20 -1.41
CA LYS A 321 5.34 34.36 -0.24
C LYS A 321 5.41 33.14 0.67
N LEU A 322 5.29 31.93 0.11
CA LEU A 322 5.36 30.69 0.86
C LEU A 322 6.72 30.50 1.55
N ALA A 323 7.81 30.85 0.88
CA ALA A 323 9.16 30.85 1.47
C ALA A 323 9.28 31.84 2.63
N THR A 324 8.76 33.06 2.49
CA THR A 324 8.75 34.07 3.55
C THR A 324 7.96 33.60 4.77
N VAL A 325 6.76 33.05 4.58
CA VAL A 325 5.95 32.48 5.67
C VAL A 325 6.72 31.37 6.36
N LEU A 326 7.26 30.41 5.59
CA LEU A 326 7.94 29.26 6.16
C LEU A 326 9.24 29.66 6.91
N ALA A 327 9.95 30.68 6.43
CA ALA A 327 11.11 31.27 7.10
C ALA A 327 10.70 31.90 8.45
N SER A 328 9.59 32.65 8.50
CA SER A 328 9.08 33.26 9.73
C SER A 328 8.69 32.24 10.81
N LEU A 329 8.22 31.07 10.37
CA LEU A 329 7.83 29.95 11.24
C LEU A 329 9.02 29.10 11.70
N SER A 330 10.22 29.30 11.14
CA SER A 330 11.40 28.44 11.37
C SER A 330 12.41 29.04 12.35
N THR A 331 13.32 28.21 12.87
CA THR A 331 14.49 28.68 13.65
C THR A 331 15.54 29.30 12.73
N LYS A 332 16.49 30.06 13.30
CA LYS A 332 17.61 30.64 12.53
C LYS A 332 18.49 29.54 11.92
N GLU A 333 18.69 28.46 12.68
CA GLU A 333 19.50 27.30 12.27
C GLU A 333 18.86 26.55 11.11
N ALA A 334 17.54 26.30 11.19
CA ALA A 334 16.80 25.64 10.10
C ALA A 334 16.82 26.48 8.83
N ARG A 335 16.66 27.81 8.95
CA ARG A 335 16.78 28.75 7.81
C ARG A 335 18.15 28.72 7.16
N ALA A 336 19.22 28.77 7.96
CA ALA A 336 20.59 28.69 7.45
C ALA A 336 20.85 27.37 6.71
N GLU A 337 20.34 26.25 7.23
CA GLU A 337 20.42 24.95 6.57
C GLU A 337 19.68 24.94 5.24
N ALA A 338 18.41 25.40 5.21
CA ALA A 338 17.60 25.42 4.01
C ALA A 338 18.16 26.33 2.92
N CYS A 339 18.66 27.51 3.30
CA CYS A 339 19.38 28.44 2.43
C CYS A 339 20.58 27.73 1.78
N LYS A 340 21.40 27.03 2.58
CA LYS A 340 22.56 26.28 2.09
C LYS A 340 22.16 25.13 1.14
N VAL A 341 21.10 24.39 1.46
CA VAL A 341 20.59 23.29 0.62
C VAL A 341 20.08 23.83 -0.72
N PHE A 342 19.27 24.89 -0.68
CA PHE A 342 18.74 25.53 -1.88
C PHE A 342 19.86 26.02 -2.81
N ALA A 343 20.80 26.82 -2.28
CA ALA A 343 21.91 27.38 -3.06
C ALA A 343 22.77 26.27 -3.69
N LYS A 344 23.10 25.22 -2.92
CA LYS A 344 23.87 24.07 -3.42
C LYS A 344 23.15 23.35 -4.57
N ASN A 345 21.86 23.13 -4.44
CA ASN A 345 21.08 22.39 -5.42
C ASN A 345 20.85 23.22 -6.69
N GLU A 346 20.64 24.53 -6.56
CA GLU A 346 20.49 25.40 -7.72
C GLU A 346 21.80 25.56 -8.50
N ILE A 347 22.96 25.68 -7.84
CA ILE A 347 24.28 25.66 -8.51
C ILE A 347 24.45 24.37 -9.33
N SER A 348 24.08 23.23 -8.73
CA SER A 348 24.19 21.90 -9.39
C SER A 348 23.26 21.80 -10.61
N ARG A 349 22.04 22.35 -10.53
CA ARG A 349 21.09 22.36 -11.66
C ARG A 349 21.52 23.31 -12.77
N GLN A 350 21.98 24.52 -12.44
CA GLN A 350 22.49 25.46 -13.43
C GLN A 350 23.69 24.88 -14.18
N ALA A 351 24.58 24.15 -13.50
CA ALA A 351 25.69 23.45 -14.13
C ALA A 351 25.22 22.34 -15.10
N THR A 352 24.07 21.71 -14.82
CA THR A 352 23.46 20.67 -15.67
C THR A 352 22.77 21.28 -16.88
N LEU A 353 22.02 22.37 -16.72
CA LEU A 353 21.35 23.10 -17.81
C LEU A 353 22.35 23.71 -18.81
N ARG A 354 23.58 24.02 -18.36
CA ARG A 354 24.66 24.52 -19.24
C ARG A 354 25.34 23.42 -20.06
N LYS A 355 25.12 22.13 -19.76
CA LYS A 355 25.62 21.02 -20.58
C LYS A 355 24.60 20.73 -21.70
N PRO A 356 24.92 21.00 -22.98
CA PRO A 356 24.02 20.62 -24.06
C PRO A 356 24.01 19.09 -24.15
N ASN A 357 22.91 18.47 -23.72
CA ASN A 357 22.69 17.03 -23.92
C ASN A 357 22.28 16.70 -25.36
N ASP A 358 22.04 17.72 -26.20
CA ASP A 358 21.61 17.55 -27.58
C ASP A 358 22.31 18.57 -28.48
N PRO A 359 23.19 18.14 -29.41
CA PRO A 359 23.92 19.04 -30.31
C PRO A 359 23.00 19.78 -31.31
N GLY A 360 21.71 19.43 -31.39
CA GLY A 360 20.71 20.09 -32.24
C GLY A 360 19.79 21.10 -31.54
N ALA A 361 19.85 21.26 -30.21
CA ALA A 361 18.98 22.18 -29.49
C ALA A 361 19.39 23.63 -29.73
N SER A 362 18.51 24.43 -30.34
CA SER A 362 18.75 25.86 -30.58
C SER A 362 19.02 26.60 -29.27
N LEU A 363 20.22 27.17 -29.15
CA LEU A 363 20.67 28.01 -28.02
C LEU A 363 19.79 29.24 -27.79
N SER A 364 18.91 29.61 -28.74
CA SER A 364 18.03 30.78 -28.62
C SER A 364 16.89 30.59 -27.62
N GLY A 365 16.38 29.36 -27.43
CA GLY A 365 15.31 29.06 -26.47
C GLY A 365 15.80 28.89 -25.03
N ILE A 366 17.07 28.49 -24.85
CA ILE A 366 17.68 28.18 -23.55
C ILE A 366 18.05 29.46 -22.77
N LYS A 367 18.44 30.55 -23.45
CA LYS A 367 18.86 31.80 -22.79
C LYS A 367 17.74 32.53 -22.01
N PRO A 368 16.51 32.71 -22.56
CA PRO A 368 15.42 33.35 -21.83
C PRO A 368 14.99 32.56 -20.58
N GLU A 369 14.96 31.22 -20.70
CA GLU A 369 14.58 30.31 -19.61
C GLU A 369 15.59 30.34 -18.46
N ILE A 370 16.90 30.33 -18.78
CA ILE A 370 17.97 30.48 -17.78
C ILE A 370 17.88 31.84 -17.07
N SER A 371 17.58 32.93 -17.79
CA SER A 371 17.49 34.27 -17.18
C SER A 371 16.28 34.42 -16.25
N SER A 372 15.12 33.88 -16.65
CA SER A 372 13.92 33.86 -15.81
C SER A 372 14.16 33.02 -14.55
N ARG A 373 14.69 31.80 -14.70
CA ARG A 373 15.00 30.90 -13.58
C ARG A 373 15.97 31.52 -12.59
N ALA A 374 17.03 32.18 -13.08
CA ALA A 374 18.02 32.82 -12.20
C ALA A 374 17.43 33.95 -11.36
N LYS A 375 16.52 34.77 -11.93
CA LYS A 375 15.80 35.80 -11.17
C LYS A 375 14.90 35.19 -10.11
N THR A 376 14.17 34.14 -10.47
CA THR A 376 13.27 33.43 -9.56
C THR A 376 14.03 32.76 -8.41
N ALA A 377 15.17 32.14 -8.71
CA ALA A 377 16.05 31.54 -7.71
C ALA A 377 16.62 32.59 -6.74
N ALA A 378 17.07 33.75 -7.25
CA ALA A 378 17.60 34.82 -6.39
C ALA A 378 16.52 35.41 -5.45
N ALA A 379 15.29 35.58 -5.93
CA ALA A 379 14.18 36.03 -5.10
C ALA A 379 13.83 35.01 -4.00
N LEU A 380 13.83 33.72 -4.33
CA LEU A 380 13.55 32.66 -3.37
C LEU A 380 14.67 32.49 -2.34
N GLU A 381 15.94 32.60 -2.77
CA GLU A 381 17.09 32.62 -1.88
C GLU A 381 17.01 33.82 -0.92
N ALA A 382 16.71 35.02 -1.41
CA ALA A 382 16.52 36.19 -0.55
C ALA A 382 15.41 35.96 0.49
N ALA A 383 14.26 35.42 0.07
CA ALA A 383 13.14 35.12 0.97
C ALA A 383 13.49 34.08 2.04
N LEU A 384 14.27 33.06 1.69
CA LEU A 384 14.70 32.00 2.60
C LEU A 384 15.81 32.44 3.57
N CYS A 385 16.74 33.28 3.10
CA CYS A 385 17.98 33.60 3.82
C CYS A 385 17.89 34.93 4.60
N GLN A 386 16.98 35.84 4.26
CA GLN A 386 16.88 37.18 4.87
C GLN A 386 15.66 37.39 5.77
N GLY A 387 14.56 36.66 5.57
CA GLY A 387 13.40 36.64 6.47
C GLY A 387 13.68 35.76 7.66
#